data_AF-A0A1E4GWU8-F1
#
_entry.id   AF-A0A1E4GWU8-F1
#
_cell.length_a   1.000
_cell.length_b   1.000
_cell.length_c   1.000
_cell.angle_alpha   90.00
_cell.angle_beta   90.00
_cell.angle_gamma   90.00
#
_symmetry.space_group_name_H-M   'P 1'
#
loop_
_entity.id
_entity.type
_entity.pdbx_description
1 polymer ?
#
loop_
_entity_poly.entity_id
_entity_poly.type
_entity_poly.pdbx_seq_one_letter_code
_entity_poly.pdbx_strand_id
1 'polypeptide(L)'
;MVAYAFEKRHHDAILRGDKPFTLRIAGRKRHARIGEEVQMLEGRAKPKFAIGECVFRARVLFAERGVVRVLNPSFTPLGDRLWRLFNAAEQGAPQAAEHQAKLARLDGFTTWADLVRWHAEQAPPDENGLIDREAIGWAHATAVAIRRAA
;
A
#
# COMPACT_ATOMS: atom_id res chain seq x y z
N MET A 1 -7.96 13.29 -6.76
CA MET A 1 -6.60 13.42 -6.19
C MET A 1 -6.60 13.10 -4.69
N VAL A 2 -5.60 12.38 -4.18
CA VAL A 2 -5.37 12.10 -2.75
C VAL A 2 -3.87 12.10 -2.45
N ALA A 3 -3.47 12.57 -1.26
CA ALA A 3 -2.08 12.59 -0.83
C ALA A 3 -1.80 11.56 0.27
N TYR A 4 -0.66 10.89 0.16
CA TYR A 4 -0.16 9.93 1.16
C TYR A 4 1.22 10.34 1.65
N ALA A 5 1.39 10.34 2.96
CA ALA A 5 2.66 10.60 3.62
C ALA A 5 3.49 9.31 3.68
N PHE A 6 4.77 9.43 3.32
CA PHE A 6 5.76 8.36 3.39
C PHE A 6 6.98 8.82 4.17
N GLU A 7 7.61 7.89 4.86
CA GLU A 7 8.95 8.13 5.40
C GLU A 7 9.96 8.27 4.25
N LYS A 8 10.99 9.10 4.45
CA LYS A 8 12.03 9.39 3.46
C LYS A 8 12.68 8.12 2.89
N ARG A 9 12.84 7.07 3.70
CA ARG A 9 13.40 5.77 3.28
C ARG A 9 12.66 5.11 2.11
N HIS A 10 11.41 5.49 1.86
CA HIS A 10 10.61 4.91 0.78
C HIS A 10 10.75 5.63 -0.57
N HIS A 11 11.39 6.81 -0.62
CA HIS A 11 11.44 7.63 -1.83
C HIS A 11 12.00 6.88 -3.04
N ASP A 12 13.21 6.36 -2.91
CA ASP A 12 13.89 5.70 -4.01
C ASP A 12 13.15 4.44 -4.46
N ALA A 13 12.62 3.66 -3.51
CA ALA A 13 11.84 2.47 -3.82
C ALA A 13 10.54 2.80 -4.58
N ILE A 14 9.88 3.90 -4.22
CA ILE A 14 8.68 4.37 -4.92
C ILE A 14 9.02 4.82 -6.34
N LEU A 15 10.08 5.63 -6.50
CA LEU A 15 10.52 6.16 -7.80
C LEU A 15 11.04 5.07 -8.74
N ARG A 16 11.71 4.03 -8.22
CA ARG A 16 12.13 2.86 -9.02
C ARG A 16 10.98 1.90 -9.32
N GLY A 17 9.86 2.02 -8.62
CA GLY A 17 8.73 1.09 -8.74
C GLY A 17 8.85 -0.18 -7.88
N ASP A 18 9.87 -0.26 -7.03
CA ASP A 18 10.09 -1.34 -6.06
C ASP A 18 9.07 -1.30 -4.90
N LYS A 19 8.43 -0.14 -4.69
CA LYS A 19 7.28 0.04 -3.80
C LYS A 19 6.07 0.52 -4.61
N PRO A 20 5.24 -0.39 -5.13
CA PRO A 20 4.13 -0.04 -6.02
C PRO A 20 2.78 0.19 -5.33
N PHE A 21 2.70 0.01 -4.01
CA PHE A 21 1.48 0.22 -3.24
C PHE A 21 1.75 0.63 -1.78
N THR A 22 0.67 0.98 -1.08
CA THR A 22 0.67 1.17 0.37
C THR A 22 -0.63 0.69 1.01
N LEU A 23 -0.58 0.23 2.26
CA LEU A 23 -1.74 -0.06 3.09
C LEU A 23 -2.11 1.14 3.97
N ARG A 24 -3.39 1.54 4.00
CA ARG A 24 -3.89 2.67 4.81
C ARG A 24 -5.12 2.29 5.63
N ILE A 25 -5.34 2.96 6.76
CA ILE A 25 -6.52 2.73 7.60
C ILE A 25 -7.80 2.88 6.75
N ALA A 26 -8.66 1.87 6.76
CA ALA A 26 -9.96 1.91 6.10
C ALA A 26 -10.93 2.84 6.86
N GLY A 27 -11.85 3.50 6.15
CA GLY A 27 -12.93 4.30 6.75
C GLY A 27 -12.56 5.64 7.40
N ARG A 28 -11.30 5.90 7.75
CA ARG A 28 -10.91 7.15 8.45
C ARG A 28 -10.84 8.38 7.53
N LYS A 29 -10.37 8.20 6.29
CA LYS A 29 -10.24 9.25 5.27
C LYS A 29 -10.59 8.68 3.91
N ARG A 30 -10.98 9.56 2.99
CA ARG A 30 -11.14 9.20 1.57
C ARG A 30 -9.80 8.77 0.98
N HIS A 31 -9.79 7.61 0.32
CA HIS A 31 -8.67 7.11 -0.48
C HIS A 31 -8.86 7.36 -1.97
N ALA A 32 -7.77 7.28 -2.73
CA ALA A 32 -7.79 7.46 -4.19
C ALA A 32 -8.66 6.39 -4.85
N ARG A 33 -9.51 6.81 -5.78
CA ARG A 33 -10.23 5.93 -6.70
C ARG A 33 -9.34 5.60 -7.90
N ILE A 34 -9.69 4.54 -8.61
CA ILE A 34 -9.01 4.17 -9.86
C ILE A 34 -9.02 5.33 -10.86
N GLY A 35 -7.87 5.58 -11.48
CA GLY A 35 -7.63 6.69 -12.41
C GLY A 35 -7.33 8.05 -11.75
N GLU A 36 -7.41 8.16 -10.42
CA GLU A 36 -7.08 9.41 -9.75
C GLU A 36 -5.59 9.59 -9.50
N GLU A 37 -5.13 10.85 -9.55
CA GLU A 37 -3.78 11.22 -9.09
C GLU A 37 -3.58 10.90 -7.60
N VAL A 38 -2.48 10.21 -7.33
CA VAL A 38 -1.91 9.94 -6.03
C VAL A 38 -0.67 10.82 -5.85
N GLN A 39 -0.67 11.66 -4.81
CA GLN A 39 0.47 12.47 -4.42
C GLN A 39 1.25 11.81 -3.29
N MET A 40 2.57 11.73 -3.43
CA MET A 40 3.45 11.15 -2.42
C MET A 40 4.25 12.27 -1.75
N LEU A 41 4.07 12.39 -0.43
CA LEU A 41 4.68 13.43 0.40
C LEU A 41 5.75 12.83 1.32
N GLU A 42 6.83 13.56 1.55
CA GLU A 42 7.80 13.23 2.60
C GLU A 42 7.21 13.64 3.96
N GLY A 43 6.90 12.67 4.83
CA GLY A 43 6.30 12.93 6.14
C GLY A 43 4.94 13.64 6.10
N ARG A 44 4.53 14.22 7.24
CA ARG A 44 3.27 14.98 7.36
C ARG A 44 3.35 16.40 6.80
N ALA A 45 4.56 16.90 6.53
CA ALA A 45 4.81 18.26 6.05
C ALA A 45 5.62 18.21 4.75
N LYS A 46 5.05 18.78 3.68
CA LYS A 46 5.56 18.85 2.29
C LYS A 46 7.08 19.13 2.25
N PRO A 47 7.83 18.46 1.37
CA PRO A 47 7.52 18.49 -0.06
C PRO A 47 6.82 17.25 -0.61
N LYS A 48 6.03 17.47 -1.66
CA LYS A 48 5.63 16.42 -2.60
C LYS A 48 6.88 15.99 -3.35
N PHE A 49 7.21 14.70 -3.32
CA PHE A 49 8.39 14.18 -4.02
C PHE A 49 8.01 13.38 -5.27
N ALA A 50 6.79 12.83 -5.34
CA ALA A 50 6.33 12.08 -6.50
C ALA A 50 4.81 12.17 -6.70
N ILE A 51 4.39 11.86 -7.93
CA ILE A 51 2.99 11.64 -8.30
C ILE A 51 2.86 10.31 -9.04
N GLY A 52 1.70 9.68 -8.96
CA GLY A 52 1.32 8.53 -9.77
C GLY A 52 -0.18 8.49 -9.99
N GLU A 53 -0.65 7.59 -10.83
CA GLU A 53 -2.08 7.32 -11.02
C GLU A 53 -2.48 6.10 -10.20
N CYS A 54 -3.62 6.14 -9.49
CA CYS A 54 -4.17 4.98 -8.80
C CYS A 54 -4.64 3.92 -9.81
N VAL A 55 -4.01 2.75 -9.79
CA VAL A 55 -4.32 1.64 -10.72
C VAL A 55 -4.84 0.39 -10.03
N PHE A 56 -4.74 0.32 -8.70
CA PHE A 56 -5.21 -0.80 -7.91
C PHE A 56 -5.76 -0.31 -6.57
N ARG A 57 -6.92 -0.83 -6.18
CA ARG A 57 -7.52 -0.60 -4.88
C ARG A 57 -8.22 -1.85 -4.39
N ALA A 58 -8.02 -2.21 -3.13
CA ALA A 58 -8.80 -3.27 -2.47
C ALA A 58 -8.84 -3.02 -0.96
N ARG A 59 -9.90 -3.47 -0.29
CA ARG A 59 -9.90 -3.60 1.16
C ARG A 59 -9.26 -4.94 1.51
N VAL A 60 -8.33 -4.94 2.47
CA VAL A 60 -7.52 -6.10 2.84
C VAL A 60 -7.67 -6.32 4.33
N LEU A 61 -8.17 -7.50 4.69
CA LEU A 61 -8.22 -7.99 6.06
C LEU A 61 -7.04 -8.92 6.25
N PHE A 62 -6.22 -8.65 7.25
CA PHE A 62 -5.02 -9.44 7.52
C PHE A 62 -4.71 -9.54 9.00
N ALA A 63 -3.93 -10.55 9.37
CA ALA A 63 -3.45 -10.77 10.73
C ALA A 63 -2.05 -11.39 10.68
N GLU A 64 -1.51 -11.78 11.84
CA GLU A 64 -0.20 -12.44 11.93
C GLU A 64 -0.12 -13.70 11.04
N ARG A 65 -1.22 -14.46 10.96
CA ARG A 65 -1.34 -15.66 10.09
C ARG A 65 -1.37 -15.37 8.58
N GLY A 66 -1.43 -14.11 8.16
CA GLY A 66 -1.40 -13.71 6.75
C GLY A 66 -2.59 -12.85 6.30
N VAL A 67 -2.74 -12.72 4.98
CA VAL A 67 -3.91 -12.08 4.37
C VAL A 67 -5.10 -13.01 4.50
N VAL A 68 -6.12 -12.56 5.23
CA VAL A 68 -7.32 -13.35 5.52
C VAL A 68 -8.34 -13.21 4.39
N ARG A 69 -8.54 -11.99 3.88
CA ARG A 69 -9.42 -11.71 2.74
C ARG A 69 -8.98 -10.46 1.98
N VAL A 70 -9.16 -10.48 0.67
CA VAL A 70 -9.15 -9.31 -0.21
C VAL A 70 -10.58 -9.04 -0.68
N LEU A 71 -11.08 -7.84 -0.40
CA LEU A 71 -12.46 -7.44 -0.60
C LEU A 71 -12.55 -6.28 -1.58
N ASN A 72 -13.56 -6.33 -2.45
CA ASN A 72 -13.89 -5.29 -3.41
C ASN A 72 -12.69 -4.81 -4.26
N PRO A 73 -11.92 -5.73 -4.87
CA PRO A 73 -10.81 -5.34 -5.72
C PRO A 73 -11.31 -4.52 -6.92
N SER A 74 -10.62 -3.43 -7.22
CA SER A 74 -10.83 -2.60 -8.39
C SER A 74 -9.47 -2.25 -8.96
N PHE A 75 -9.28 -2.44 -10.26
CA PHE A 75 -7.98 -2.23 -10.90
C PHE A 75 -8.08 -1.98 -12.40
N THR A 76 -7.10 -1.26 -12.94
CA THR A 76 -6.87 -1.15 -14.39
C THR A 76 -5.98 -2.30 -14.87
N PRO A 77 -5.75 -2.47 -16.19
CA PRO A 77 -4.78 -3.44 -16.69
C PRO A 77 -3.37 -3.29 -16.08
N LEU A 78 -2.93 -2.05 -15.75
CA LEU A 78 -1.64 -1.81 -15.08
C LEU A 78 -1.63 -2.32 -13.62
N GLY A 79 -2.79 -2.38 -12.98
CA GLY A 79 -2.96 -2.87 -11.61
C GLY A 79 -3.14 -4.39 -11.49
N ASP A 80 -3.30 -5.12 -12.60
CA ASP A 80 -3.53 -6.57 -12.60
C ASP A 80 -2.43 -7.35 -11.86
N ARG A 81 -1.17 -6.93 -11.99
CA ARG A 81 -0.05 -7.54 -11.25
C ARG A 81 -0.20 -7.44 -9.73
N LEU A 82 -0.78 -6.35 -9.23
CA LEU A 82 -1.03 -6.15 -7.81
C LEU A 82 -2.22 -6.99 -7.37
N TRP A 83 -3.29 -7.03 -8.17
CA TRP A 83 -4.42 -7.91 -7.90
C TRP A 83 -3.98 -9.38 -7.78
N ARG A 84 -3.22 -9.90 -8.75
CA ARG A 84 -2.71 -11.29 -8.69
C ARG A 84 -1.86 -11.54 -7.45
N LEU A 85 -1.01 -10.58 -7.07
CA LEU A 85 -0.20 -10.69 -5.87
C LEU A 85 -1.06 -10.76 -4.59
N PHE A 86 -2.03 -9.86 -4.44
CA PHE A 86 -2.94 -9.85 -3.29
C PHE A 86 -3.80 -11.11 -3.24
N ASN A 87 -4.35 -11.54 -4.38
CA ASN A 87 -5.14 -12.76 -4.48
C ASN A 87 -4.32 -14.02 -4.15
N ALA A 88 -3.06 -14.09 -4.59
CA ALA A 88 -2.17 -15.21 -4.27
C ALA A 88 -1.67 -15.19 -2.82
N ALA A 89 -1.71 -14.05 -2.13
CA ALA A 89 -1.35 -13.95 -0.72
C ALA A 89 -2.51 -14.33 0.23
N GLU A 90 -3.74 -14.36 -0.27
CA GLU A 90 -4.94 -14.71 0.51
C GLU A 90 -4.85 -16.15 1.03
N GLN A 91 -5.29 -16.35 2.27
CA GLN A 91 -5.33 -17.66 2.91
C GLN A 91 -6.07 -18.69 2.04
N GLY A 92 -5.54 -19.91 1.98
CA GLY A 92 -6.06 -20.98 1.12
C GLY A 92 -5.53 -20.95 -0.31
N ALA A 93 -4.87 -19.87 -0.75
CA ALA A 93 -4.16 -19.87 -2.03
C ALA A 93 -2.88 -20.73 -1.96
N PRO A 94 -2.50 -21.40 -3.07
CA PRO A 94 -1.19 -22.03 -3.17
C PRO A 94 -0.08 -20.99 -2.93
N GLN A 95 0.91 -21.34 -2.11
CA GLN A 95 2.07 -20.47 -1.83
C GLN A 95 1.72 -19.10 -1.19
N ALA A 96 0.61 -19.03 -0.44
CA ALA A 96 0.19 -17.80 0.23
C ALA A 96 1.30 -17.18 1.10
N ALA A 97 2.06 -18.00 1.85
CA ALA A 97 3.14 -17.54 2.71
C ALA A 97 4.27 -16.81 1.95
N GLU A 98 4.63 -17.28 0.75
CA GLU A 98 5.65 -16.63 -0.08
C GLU A 98 5.16 -15.25 -0.58
N HIS A 99 3.90 -15.19 -1.01
CA HIS A 99 3.28 -13.96 -1.50
C HIS A 99 3.04 -12.94 -0.37
N GLN A 100 2.76 -13.40 0.85
CA GLN A 100 2.71 -12.56 2.05
C GLN A 100 4.07 -11.92 2.35
N ALA A 101 5.15 -12.71 2.33
CA ALA A 101 6.51 -12.18 2.50
C ALA A 101 6.88 -11.19 1.38
N LYS A 102 6.37 -11.39 0.17
CA LYS A 102 6.53 -10.45 -0.94
C LYS A 102 5.75 -9.15 -0.73
N LEU A 103 4.50 -9.23 -0.25
CA LEU A 103 3.70 -8.04 0.10
C LEU A 103 4.39 -7.19 1.17
N ALA A 104 4.89 -7.80 2.25
CA ALA A 104 5.60 -7.08 3.30
C ALA A 104 6.81 -6.31 2.75
N ARG A 105 7.64 -6.98 1.95
CA ARG A 105 8.82 -6.36 1.32
C ARG A 105 8.47 -5.21 0.40
N LEU A 106 7.45 -5.38 -0.45
CA LEU A 106 7.00 -4.34 -1.37
C LEU A 106 6.36 -3.14 -0.65
N ASP A 107 5.73 -3.34 0.51
CA ASP A 107 5.25 -2.23 1.34
C ASP A 107 6.38 -1.58 2.17
N GLY A 108 7.59 -2.14 2.16
CA GLY A 108 8.79 -1.59 2.79
C GLY A 108 9.11 -2.14 4.17
N PHE A 109 8.60 -3.34 4.49
CA PHE A 109 8.89 -4.08 5.72
C PHE A 109 9.82 -5.26 5.45
N THR A 110 10.65 -5.62 6.44
CA THR A 110 11.53 -6.78 6.35
C THR A 110 10.74 -8.08 6.40
N THR A 111 9.78 -8.16 7.32
CA THR A 111 8.98 -9.37 7.57
C THR A 111 7.49 -9.05 7.60
N TRP A 112 6.67 -10.08 7.42
CA TRP A 112 5.22 -9.98 7.60
C TRP A 112 4.84 -9.58 9.02
N ALA A 113 5.52 -10.14 10.03
CA ALA A 113 5.29 -9.80 11.43
C ALA A 113 5.56 -8.30 11.71
N ASP A 114 6.60 -7.71 11.11
CA ASP A 114 6.88 -6.27 11.23
C ASP A 114 5.76 -5.41 10.66
N LEU A 115 5.23 -5.78 9.49
CA LEU A 115 4.09 -5.11 8.87
C LEU A 115 2.86 -5.17 9.79
N VAL A 116 2.54 -6.35 10.31
CA VAL A 116 1.37 -6.57 11.19
C VAL A 116 1.50 -5.73 12.46
N ARG A 117 2.65 -5.81 13.14
CA ARG A 117 2.93 -5.04 14.37
C ARG A 117 2.78 -3.53 14.12
N TRP A 118 3.41 -3.01 13.08
CA TRP A 118 3.35 -1.58 12.76
C TRP A 118 1.94 -1.09 12.44
N HIS A 119 1.13 -1.92 11.78
CA HIS A 119 -0.27 -1.56 11.53
C HIS A 119 -1.15 -1.66 12.78
N ALA A 120 -0.93 -2.65 13.65
CA ALA A 120 -1.67 -2.79 14.90
C ALA A 120 -1.48 -1.59 15.84
N GLU A 121 -0.28 -0.99 15.85
CA GLU A 121 0.02 0.22 16.62
C GLU A 121 -0.75 1.47 16.13
N GLN A 122 -1.15 1.52 14.87
CA GLN A 122 -1.87 2.68 14.31
C GLN A 122 -3.38 2.64 14.51
N ALA A 123 -3.95 1.46 14.45
CA ALA A 123 -5.34 1.19 14.75
C ALA A 123 -5.43 -0.27 15.20
N PRO A 124 -5.88 -0.53 16.44
CA PRO A 124 -5.93 -1.86 17.00
C PRO A 124 -6.68 -2.84 16.09
N PRO A 125 -6.27 -4.12 16.06
CA PRO A 125 -7.06 -5.17 15.44
C PRO A 125 -8.45 -5.28 16.06
N ASP A 126 -9.39 -5.88 15.32
CA ASP A 126 -10.71 -6.22 15.87
C ASP A 126 -10.64 -7.40 16.87
N GLU A 127 -11.80 -7.81 17.39
CA GLU A 127 -11.93 -8.94 18.34
C GLU A 127 -11.38 -10.27 17.81
N ASN A 128 -11.25 -10.43 16.49
CA ASN A 128 -10.71 -11.62 15.82
C ASN A 128 -9.22 -11.46 15.45
N GLY A 129 -8.59 -10.38 15.91
CA GLY A 129 -7.20 -10.04 15.58
C GLY A 129 -7.02 -9.57 14.13
N LEU A 130 -8.10 -9.15 13.44
CA LEU A 130 -8.02 -8.68 12.07
C LEU A 130 -7.70 -7.19 12.00
N ILE A 131 -6.75 -6.88 11.14
CA ILE A 131 -6.37 -5.53 10.75
C ILE A 131 -7.02 -5.22 9.40
N ASP A 132 -7.81 -4.15 9.37
CA ASP A 132 -8.53 -3.69 8.18
C ASP A 132 -7.84 -2.49 7.53
N ARG A 133 -7.33 -2.67 6.31
CA ARG A 133 -6.67 -1.61 5.54
C ARG A 133 -7.18 -1.55 4.11
N GLU A 134 -7.01 -0.40 3.52
CA GLU A 134 -7.16 -0.15 2.09
C GLU A 134 -5.78 -0.22 1.44
N ALA A 135 -5.60 -1.18 0.54
CA ALA A 135 -4.44 -1.23 -0.35
C ALA A 135 -4.64 -0.26 -1.51
N ILE A 136 -3.68 0.63 -1.71
CA ILE A 136 -3.70 1.63 -2.78
C ILE A 136 -2.42 1.45 -3.60
N GLY A 137 -2.57 1.00 -4.84
CA GLY A 137 -1.48 0.80 -5.79
C GLY A 137 -1.48 1.83 -6.90
N TRP A 138 -0.29 2.17 -7.39
CA TRP A 138 -0.10 3.20 -8.41
C TRP A 138 0.67 2.70 -9.64
N ALA A 139 0.41 3.34 -10.78
CA ALA A 139 1.31 3.31 -11.94
C ALA A 139 2.68 3.88 -11.56
N HIS A 140 3.70 3.65 -12.38
CA HIS A 140 5.06 4.13 -12.11
C HIS A 140 5.08 5.61 -11.67
N ALA A 141 5.67 5.85 -10.50
CA ALA A 141 5.65 7.16 -9.87
C ALA A 141 6.69 8.08 -10.52
N THR A 142 6.29 9.29 -10.89
CA THR A 142 7.19 10.28 -11.48
C THR A 142 7.65 11.28 -10.42
N ALA A 143 8.95 11.55 -10.40
CA ALA A 143 9.53 12.54 -9.49
C ALA A 143 8.97 13.93 -9.81
N VAL A 144 8.71 14.70 -8.76
CA VAL A 144 8.31 16.10 -8.88
C VAL A 144 9.53 16.96 -8.56
N ALA A 145 9.82 17.95 -9.40
CA ALA A 145 10.87 18.93 -9.12
C ALA A 145 10.56 19.64 -7.79
N ILE A 146 11.36 19.36 -6.75
CA ILE A 146 11.30 20.10 -5.50
C ILE A 146 11.89 21.48 -5.80
N ARG A 147 11.03 22.46 -6.10
CA ARG A 147 11.46 23.87 -6.09
C ARG A 147 11.87 24.21 -4.67
N ARG A 148 13.18 24.23 -4.40
CA ARG A 148 13.70 24.89 -3.21
C ARG A 148 13.39 26.37 -3.38
N ALA A 149 12.60 26.94 -2.47
CA ALA A 149 12.52 28.39 -2.37
C ALA A 149 13.96 28.88 -2.09
N ALA A 150 14.43 29.77 -2.95
CA ALA A 150 15.69 30.48 -2.77
C ALA A 150 15.60 31.43 -1.58
#